data_AF-A0A8T0CGH6-F1
#
_entry.id   AF-A0A8T0CGH6-F1
#
_cell.length_a   1.000
_cell.length_b   1.000
_cell.length_c   1.000
_cell.angle_alpha   90.00
_cell.angle_beta   90.00
_cell.angle_gamma   90.00
#
_symmetry.space_group_name_H-M   'P 1'
#
loop_
_entity.id
_entity.type
_entity.pdbx_description
1 polymer ?
#
loop_
_entity_poly.entity_id
_entity_poly.type
_entity_poly.pdbx_seq_one_letter_code
_entity_poly.pdbx_strand_id
1 'polypeptide(L)'
;MPISCQVLDIRKGEAESIIRELTCGRRRRHGQASLIVRFHIQLVSLILKDMGDESPSITSVDDRNSWLQAVGKYLSDSKCPFKDFPLDYLDKGVDGYDELDLSKKLKLLNFLCDEALSTESLRGWIEEQNLQYIEKGKEARGKLLEVKDKEKLLKRKMRNEVAEAIIAKNGVPLSVSEHDAIVSQVKHEIAQVHAEMLEMSRISKKRQRSDAVRTEPVIMDGHGRTFWKLKAYKGEPDVLLRDVITCDSVEPEEKWLVFDAEKKQEIDRYISSVVRRSKIVKIYPCTD
;
A
#
# COMPACT_ATOMS: atom_id res chain seq x y z
N MET A 1 2.70 8.19 -5.49
CA MET A 1 1.34 8.76 -5.55
C MET A 1 0.41 7.63 -5.18
N PRO A 2 -0.41 7.77 -4.13
CA PRO A 2 -1.38 6.73 -3.81
C PRO A 2 -2.38 6.58 -4.96
N ILE A 3 -2.66 5.34 -5.33
CA ILE A 3 -3.48 5.00 -6.51
C ILE A 3 -4.93 4.98 -6.06
N SER A 4 -5.77 5.79 -6.70
CA SER A 4 -7.23 5.71 -6.58
C SER A 4 -7.72 4.38 -7.16
N CYS A 5 -8.53 3.62 -6.44
CA CYS A 5 -9.16 2.42 -6.98
C CYS A 5 -10.26 2.84 -7.97
N GLN A 6 -10.02 2.62 -9.26
CA GLN A 6 -10.99 2.99 -10.31
C GLN A 6 -12.26 2.13 -10.25
N VAL A 7 -12.12 0.86 -9.85
CA VAL A 7 -13.25 -0.09 -9.72
C VAL A 7 -14.24 0.36 -8.65
N LEU A 8 -13.75 0.92 -7.54
CA LEU A 8 -14.56 1.40 -6.42
C LEU A 8 -14.81 2.91 -6.43
N ASP A 9 -14.35 3.63 -7.47
CA ASP A 9 -14.36 5.10 -7.57
C ASP A 9 -13.84 5.83 -6.31
N ILE A 10 -12.82 5.25 -5.65
CA ILE A 10 -12.25 5.84 -4.43
C ILE A 10 -11.25 6.92 -4.83
N ARG A 11 -11.56 8.17 -4.47
CA ARG A 11 -10.67 9.31 -4.73
C ARG A 11 -9.54 9.37 -3.71
N LYS A 12 -8.49 10.11 -4.07
CA LYS A 12 -7.35 10.35 -3.17
C LYS A 12 -7.81 11.02 -1.87
N GLY A 13 -7.53 10.40 -0.73
CA GLY A 13 -7.91 10.92 0.60
C GLY A 13 -9.30 10.49 1.08
N GLU A 14 -10.05 9.78 0.25
CA GLU A 14 -11.42 9.33 0.57
C GLU A 14 -11.40 8.14 1.53
N ALA A 15 -10.53 7.15 1.29
CA ALA A 15 -10.33 6.03 2.20
C ALA A 15 -9.97 6.49 3.63
N GLU A 16 -9.05 7.45 3.75
CA GLU A 16 -8.67 8.01 5.04
C GLU A 16 -9.81 8.82 5.69
N SER A 17 -10.65 9.45 4.87
CA SER A 17 -11.83 10.15 5.38
C SER A 17 -12.92 9.19 5.86
N ILE A 18 -13.08 8.03 5.21
CA ILE A 18 -13.98 6.95 5.63
C ILE A 18 -13.53 6.40 6.99
N ILE A 19 -12.24 6.06 7.14
CA ILE A 19 -11.71 5.56 8.42
C ILE A 19 -11.83 6.62 9.52
N ARG A 20 -11.55 7.89 9.21
CA ARG A 20 -11.73 8.99 10.17
C ARG A 20 -13.18 9.16 10.61
N GLU A 21 -14.14 9.00 9.70
CA GLU A 21 -15.57 9.04 10.04
C GLU A 21 -15.97 7.90 10.99
N LEU A 22 -15.43 6.71 10.76
CA LEU A 22 -15.63 5.56 11.65
C LEU A 22 -15.05 5.81 13.05
N THR A 23 -13.79 6.25 13.14
CA THR A 23 -13.08 6.36 14.43
C THR A 23 -13.48 7.59 15.26
N CYS A 24 -13.77 8.72 14.61
CA CYS A 24 -14.08 9.97 15.31
C CYS A 24 -15.58 10.19 15.53
N GLY A 25 -16.42 9.27 15.03
CA GLY A 25 -17.88 9.40 15.04
C GLY A 25 -18.41 10.45 14.07
N ARG A 26 -19.71 10.34 13.75
CA ARG A 26 -20.39 11.24 12.82
C ARG A 26 -20.64 12.60 13.48
N ARG A 27 -20.05 13.68 12.97
CA ARG A 27 -20.57 15.03 13.23
C ARG A 27 -21.87 15.17 12.45
N ARG A 28 -23.03 14.96 13.10
CA ARG A 28 -24.37 15.01 12.49
C ARG A 28 -24.61 16.35 11.78
N ARG A 29 -24.26 16.45 10.49
CA ARG A 29 -24.85 17.43 9.58
C ARG A 29 -25.99 16.73 8.86
N HIS A 30 -27.22 17.15 9.16
CA HIS A 30 -28.42 16.64 8.53
C HIS A 30 -28.31 16.78 7.00
N GLY A 31 -28.63 15.72 6.26
CA GLY A 31 -28.82 15.75 4.80
C GLY A 31 -27.73 15.15 3.91
N GLN A 32 -26.52 14.84 4.41
CA GLN A 32 -25.48 14.16 3.61
C GLN A 32 -25.35 12.68 3.97
N ALA A 33 -25.37 11.82 2.95
CA ALA A 33 -25.06 10.39 3.09
C ALA A 33 -23.66 10.21 3.69
N SER A 34 -23.55 9.34 4.70
CA SER A 34 -22.31 9.00 5.38
C SER A 34 -21.28 8.44 4.36
N LEU A 35 -20.00 8.82 4.49
CA LEU A 35 -18.95 8.32 3.58
C LEU A 35 -18.81 6.80 3.72
N ILE A 36 -18.91 6.29 4.95
CA ILE A 36 -18.83 4.85 5.19
C ILE A 36 -20.04 4.12 4.57
N VAL A 37 -21.25 4.67 4.66
CA VAL A 37 -22.45 4.08 4.02
C VAL A 37 -22.30 4.07 2.50
N ARG A 38 -21.84 5.18 1.90
CA ARG A 38 -21.56 5.24 0.46
C ARG A 38 -20.55 4.17 0.04
N PHE A 39 -19.52 3.97 0.84
CA PHE A 39 -18.51 2.96 0.55
C PHE A 39 -19.04 1.53 0.67
N HIS A 40 -19.88 1.25 1.67
CA HIS A 40 -20.58 -0.04 1.78
C HIS A 40 -21.44 -0.32 0.54
N ILE A 41 -22.20 0.69 0.09
CA ILE A 41 -23.01 0.60 -1.13
C ILE A 41 -22.15 0.24 -2.34
N GLN A 42 -20.99 0.89 -2.50
CA GLN A 42 -20.06 0.60 -3.59
C GLN A 42 -19.53 -0.85 -3.56
N LEU A 43 -19.12 -1.32 -2.38
CA LEU A 43 -18.65 -2.71 -2.19
C LEU A 43 -19.74 -3.73 -2.52
N VAL A 44 -20.95 -3.53 -1.98
CA VAL A 44 -22.08 -4.44 -2.20
C VAL A 44 -22.49 -4.45 -3.67
N SER A 45 -22.56 -3.27 -4.30
CA SER A 45 -22.89 -3.17 -5.73
C SER A 45 -21.88 -3.93 -6.59
N LEU A 46 -20.59 -3.88 -6.23
CA LEU A 46 -19.54 -4.61 -6.93
C LEU A 46 -19.70 -6.13 -6.76
N ILE A 47 -19.98 -6.60 -5.54
CA ILE A 47 -20.17 -8.02 -5.23
C ILE A 47 -21.40 -8.57 -5.96
N LEU A 48 -22.55 -7.88 -5.89
CA LEU A 48 -23.78 -8.32 -6.55
C LEU A 48 -23.62 -8.41 -8.07
N LYS A 49 -22.93 -7.42 -8.66
CA LYS A 49 -22.63 -7.41 -10.10
C LYS A 49 -21.78 -8.60 -10.51
N ASP A 50 -20.80 -9.00 -9.71
CA ASP A 50 -19.93 -10.15 -9.97
C ASP A 50 -20.70 -11.48 -9.91
N MET A 51 -21.73 -11.56 -9.06
CA MET A 51 -22.61 -12.73 -8.96
C MET A 51 -23.66 -12.83 -10.08
N GLY A 52 -23.72 -11.86 -10.99
CA GLY A 52 -24.71 -11.84 -12.08
C GLY A 52 -26.12 -11.45 -11.65
N ASP A 53 -26.28 -10.84 -10.47
CA ASP A 53 -27.58 -10.32 -10.03
C ASP A 53 -27.82 -8.94 -10.70
N GLU A 54 -28.76 -8.89 -11.66
CA GLU A 54 -29.04 -7.70 -12.49
C GLU A 54 -30.10 -6.75 -11.89
N SER A 55 -30.48 -6.85 -10.61
CA SER A 55 -31.54 -5.99 -10.03
C SER A 55 -31.23 -5.34 -8.68
N PRO A 56 -31.69 -4.09 -8.46
CA PRO A 56 -31.42 -2.90 -9.24
C PRO A 56 -30.26 -2.10 -8.60
N SER A 57 -29.72 -1.17 -9.38
CA SER A 57 -28.86 -0.09 -8.91
C SER A 57 -29.25 0.39 -7.51
N ILE A 58 -28.42 0.09 -6.51
CA ILE A 58 -28.50 0.63 -5.15
C ILE A 58 -28.25 2.14 -5.28
N THR A 59 -29.24 2.87 -5.77
CA THR A 59 -29.18 4.31 -5.96
C THR A 59 -29.53 4.95 -4.64
N SER A 60 -28.66 5.84 -4.16
CA SER A 60 -28.73 6.43 -2.83
C SER A 60 -29.95 7.34 -2.59
N VAL A 61 -30.93 7.36 -3.49
CA VAL A 61 -31.91 8.45 -3.61
C VAL A 61 -33.31 8.06 -3.16
N ASP A 62 -33.77 6.81 -3.32
CA ASP A 62 -35.17 6.46 -3.04
C ASP A 62 -35.39 5.28 -2.08
N ASP A 63 -34.42 4.37 -1.91
CA ASP A 63 -34.49 3.31 -0.92
C ASP A 63 -33.25 3.30 -0.02
N ARG A 64 -33.32 4.11 1.05
CA ARG A 64 -32.24 4.25 2.04
C ARG A 64 -31.84 2.94 2.71
N ASN A 65 -32.69 1.91 2.67
CA ASN A 65 -32.49 0.64 3.34
C ASN A 65 -32.20 -0.52 2.37
N SER A 66 -32.41 -0.35 1.05
CA SER A 66 -32.12 -1.37 0.02
C SER A 66 -30.75 -2.04 0.18
N TRP A 67 -29.70 -1.24 0.43
CA TRP A 67 -28.35 -1.75 0.60
C TRP A 67 -28.18 -2.58 1.87
N LEU A 68 -28.89 -2.25 2.96
CA LEU A 68 -28.86 -3.02 4.21
C LEU A 68 -29.57 -4.36 4.03
N GLN A 69 -30.68 -4.37 3.28
CA GLN A 69 -31.39 -5.60 2.94
C GLN A 69 -30.54 -6.50 2.04
N ALA A 70 -29.87 -5.92 1.03
CA ALA A 70 -28.95 -6.63 0.16
C ALA A 70 -27.78 -7.23 0.94
N VAL A 71 -27.18 -6.45 1.85
CA VAL A 71 -26.15 -6.93 2.78
C VAL A 71 -26.69 -8.05 3.67
N GLY A 72 -27.85 -7.87 4.31
CA GLY A 72 -28.44 -8.86 5.20
C GLY A 72 -28.75 -10.19 4.50
N LYS A 73 -29.30 -10.13 3.28
CA LYS A 73 -29.52 -11.29 2.43
C LYS A 73 -28.20 -11.98 2.09
N TYR A 74 -27.22 -11.21 1.63
CA TYR A 74 -25.91 -11.75 1.27
C TYR A 74 -25.17 -12.38 2.47
N LEU A 75 -25.23 -11.75 3.65
CA LEU A 75 -24.68 -12.29 4.89
C LEU A 75 -25.35 -13.59 5.31
N SER A 76 -26.66 -13.70 5.10
CA SER A 76 -27.44 -14.91 5.39
C SER A 76 -27.12 -16.05 4.42
N ASP A 77 -26.86 -15.72 3.15
CA ASP A 77 -26.57 -16.69 2.07
C ASP A 77 -25.07 -17.05 1.99
N SER A 78 -24.18 -16.32 2.69
CA SER A 78 -22.73 -16.54 2.62
C SER A 78 -22.31 -17.90 3.18
N LYS A 79 -21.41 -18.58 2.46
CA LYS A 79 -20.81 -19.86 2.87
C LYS A 79 -19.87 -19.73 4.06
N CYS A 80 -19.32 -18.53 4.27
CA CYS A 80 -18.51 -18.20 5.43
C CYS A 80 -19.45 -17.53 6.44
N PRO A 81 -19.82 -18.21 7.54
CA PRO A 81 -20.75 -17.63 8.47
C PRO A 81 -20.14 -16.37 9.05
N PHE A 82 -20.79 -15.22 8.83
CA PHE A 82 -20.50 -13.99 9.57
C PHE A 82 -21.10 -14.11 10.98
N LYS A 83 -20.70 -15.18 11.68
CA LYS A 83 -21.12 -15.55 13.02
C LYS A 83 -20.79 -14.39 13.94
N ASP A 84 -21.73 -14.08 14.82
CA ASP A 84 -21.69 -12.99 15.80
C ASP A 84 -21.96 -11.57 15.29
N PHE A 85 -22.30 -11.38 14.02
CA PHE A 85 -22.82 -10.08 13.59
C PHE A 85 -24.34 -9.99 13.83
N PRO A 86 -24.83 -8.91 14.47
CA PRO A 86 -26.22 -8.82 14.83
C PRO A 86 -27.05 -8.35 13.63
N LEU A 87 -27.47 -9.31 12.80
CA LEU A 87 -28.25 -9.07 11.57
C LEU A 87 -29.56 -8.32 11.85
N ASP A 88 -30.11 -8.44 13.06
CA ASP A 88 -31.31 -7.72 13.51
C ASP A 88 -31.16 -6.18 13.47
N TYR A 89 -29.92 -5.67 13.48
CA TYR A 89 -29.67 -4.23 13.30
C TYR A 89 -29.79 -3.79 11.83
N LEU A 90 -29.55 -4.69 10.87
CA LEU A 90 -29.73 -4.39 9.45
C LEU A 90 -31.22 -4.34 9.08
N ASP A 91 -32.03 -5.21 9.69
CA ASP A 91 -33.49 -5.25 9.51
C ASP A 91 -34.17 -3.97 10.01
N LYS A 92 -33.59 -3.29 11.01
CA LYS A 92 -34.01 -1.98 11.53
C LYS A 92 -33.64 -0.81 10.61
N GLY A 93 -33.01 -1.06 9.46
CA GLY A 93 -32.62 -0.03 8.50
C GLY A 93 -31.50 0.88 9.02
N VAL A 94 -31.43 2.10 8.47
CA VAL A 94 -30.37 3.08 8.80
C VAL A 94 -30.28 3.37 10.31
N ASP A 95 -31.40 3.40 11.02
CA ASP A 95 -31.41 3.67 12.46
C ASP A 95 -30.70 2.54 13.24
N GLY A 96 -30.93 1.29 12.87
CA GLY A 96 -30.19 0.15 13.43
C GLY A 96 -28.72 0.14 13.05
N TYR A 97 -28.38 0.50 11.81
CA TYR A 97 -26.97 0.65 11.42
C TYR A 97 -26.25 1.71 12.25
N ASP A 98 -26.91 2.83 12.54
CA ASP A 98 -26.34 3.92 13.33
C ASP A 98 -26.06 3.51 14.78
N GLU A 99 -26.85 2.59 15.35
CA GLU A 99 -26.66 1.99 16.68
C GLU A 99 -25.46 1.03 16.78
N LEU A 100 -24.95 0.52 15.65
CA LEU A 100 -23.77 -0.35 15.68
C LEU A 100 -22.55 0.41 16.22
N ASP A 101 -21.86 -0.22 17.18
CA ASP A 101 -20.59 0.26 17.68
C ASP A 101 -19.48 0.19 16.60
N LEU A 102 -18.36 0.86 16.86
CA LEU A 102 -17.22 0.90 15.94
C LEU A 102 -16.72 -0.50 15.57
N SER A 103 -16.65 -1.43 16.53
CA SER A 103 -16.15 -2.77 16.29
C SER A 103 -17.04 -3.51 15.29
N LYS A 104 -18.36 -3.40 15.43
CA LYS A 104 -19.33 -4.03 14.53
C LYS A 104 -19.26 -3.41 13.13
N LYS A 105 -19.19 -2.07 13.03
CA LYS A 105 -19.04 -1.38 11.75
C LYS A 105 -17.74 -1.76 11.02
N LEU A 106 -16.63 -1.91 11.75
CA LEU A 106 -15.36 -2.38 11.18
C LEU A 106 -15.41 -3.85 10.75
N LYS A 107 -16.04 -4.72 11.55
CA LYS A 107 -16.25 -6.12 11.15
C LYS A 107 -17.01 -6.22 9.83
N LEU A 108 -18.11 -5.47 9.69
CA LEU A 108 -18.89 -5.44 8.46
C LEU A 108 -18.06 -4.92 7.27
N LEU A 109 -17.32 -3.83 7.48
CA LEU A 109 -16.44 -3.27 6.46
C LEU A 109 -15.38 -4.27 6.00
N ASN A 110 -14.72 -4.98 6.93
CA ASN A 110 -13.70 -5.96 6.61
C ASN A 110 -14.30 -7.12 5.79
N PHE A 111 -15.46 -7.64 6.22
CA PHE A 111 -16.16 -8.68 5.50
C PHE A 111 -16.48 -8.25 4.06
N LEU A 112 -17.08 -7.08 3.87
CA LEU A 112 -17.41 -6.58 2.53
C LEU A 112 -16.15 -6.33 1.68
N CYS A 113 -15.04 -5.90 2.29
CA CYS A 113 -13.77 -5.76 1.59
C CYS A 113 -13.25 -7.12 1.12
N ASP A 114 -13.27 -8.15 1.98
CA ASP A 114 -12.78 -9.49 1.65
C ASP A 114 -13.60 -10.11 0.51
N GLU A 115 -14.92 -9.97 0.56
CA GLU A 115 -15.81 -10.44 -0.51
C GLU A 115 -15.61 -9.64 -1.80
N ALA A 116 -15.49 -8.31 -1.72
CA ALA A 116 -15.19 -7.48 -2.90
C ALA A 116 -13.83 -7.84 -3.54
N LEU A 117 -12.81 -8.19 -2.74
CA LEU A 117 -11.51 -8.68 -3.23
C LEU A 117 -11.62 -10.02 -3.96
N SER A 118 -12.69 -10.79 -3.73
CA SER A 118 -12.96 -12.02 -4.45
C SER A 118 -13.60 -11.82 -5.84
N THR A 119 -14.07 -10.61 -6.15
CA THR A 119 -14.68 -10.29 -7.45
C THR A 119 -13.66 -10.28 -8.59
N GLU A 120 -14.07 -10.74 -9.77
CA GLU A 120 -13.22 -10.75 -10.97
C GLU A 120 -12.77 -9.34 -11.34
N SER A 121 -13.68 -8.37 -11.22
CA SER A 121 -13.41 -6.95 -11.53
C SER A 121 -12.29 -6.38 -10.65
N LEU A 122 -12.35 -6.58 -9.33
CA LEU A 122 -11.33 -6.03 -8.43
C LEU A 122 -10.01 -6.81 -8.50
N ARG A 123 -10.09 -8.15 -8.63
CA ARG A 123 -8.92 -9.01 -8.80
C ARG A 123 -8.15 -8.66 -10.07
N GLY A 124 -8.84 -8.59 -11.21
CA GLY A 124 -8.25 -8.23 -12.49
C GLY A 124 -7.60 -6.85 -12.47
N TRP A 125 -8.24 -5.86 -11.82
CA TRP A 125 -7.64 -4.54 -11.63
C TRP A 125 -6.38 -4.58 -10.76
N ILE A 126 -6.35 -5.36 -9.67
CA ILE A 126 -5.15 -5.53 -8.83
C ILE A 126 -4.02 -6.16 -9.64
N GLU A 127 -4.31 -7.19 -10.43
CA GLU A 127 -3.35 -7.88 -11.29
C GLU A 127 -2.78 -6.94 -12.37
N GLU A 128 -3.64 -6.17 -13.04
CA GLU A 128 -3.26 -5.12 -14.01
C GLU A 128 -2.32 -4.08 -13.37
N GLN A 129 -2.68 -3.54 -12.19
CA GLN A 129 -1.84 -2.58 -11.49
C GLN A 129 -0.49 -3.18 -11.07
N ASN A 130 -0.47 -4.46 -10.68
CA ASN A 130 0.76 -5.19 -10.35
C ASN A 130 1.64 -5.40 -11.58
N LEU A 131 1.07 -5.80 -12.72
CA LEU A 131 1.78 -5.96 -13.98
C LEU A 131 2.42 -4.66 -14.43
N GLN A 132 1.65 -3.56 -14.45
CA GLN A 132 2.16 -2.23 -14.82
C GLN A 132 3.28 -1.77 -13.87
N TYR A 133 3.18 -2.07 -12.57
CA TYR A 133 4.24 -1.76 -11.61
C TYR A 133 5.52 -2.56 -11.89
N ILE A 134 5.39 -3.88 -12.13
CA ILE A 134 6.52 -4.75 -12.46
C ILE A 134 7.20 -4.30 -13.76
N GLU A 135 6.42 -3.98 -14.79
CA GLU A 135 6.93 -3.55 -16.09
C GLU A 135 7.68 -2.21 -15.99
N LYS A 136 7.08 -1.21 -15.35
CA LYS A 136 7.75 0.08 -15.06
C LYS A 136 9.04 -0.13 -14.26
N GLY A 137 9.07 -1.11 -13.36
CA GLY A 137 10.26 -1.51 -12.62
C GLY A 137 11.34 -2.12 -13.51
N LYS A 138 10.98 -3.03 -14.42
CA LYS A 138 11.87 -3.62 -15.41
C LYS A 138 12.46 -2.56 -16.35
N GLU A 139 11.63 -1.66 -16.86
CA GLU A 139 12.05 -0.56 -17.73
C GLU A 139 13.06 0.35 -17.03
N ALA A 140 12.78 0.76 -15.79
CA ALA A 140 13.70 1.59 -15.01
C ALA A 140 15.03 0.86 -14.72
N ARG A 141 14.98 -0.45 -14.46
CA ARG A 141 16.19 -1.27 -14.29
C ARG A 141 16.98 -1.39 -15.59
N GLY A 142 16.30 -1.51 -16.74
CA GLY A 142 16.92 -1.52 -18.07
C GLY A 142 17.70 -0.23 -18.34
N LYS A 143 17.05 0.93 -18.17
CA LYS A 143 17.69 2.25 -18.33
C LYS A 143 18.90 2.43 -17.39
N LEU A 144 18.80 1.94 -16.15
CA LEU A 144 19.92 1.96 -15.21
C LEU A 144 21.11 1.11 -15.69
N LEU A 145 20.85 -0.06 -16.29
CA LEU A 145 21.89 -0.91 -16.87
C LEU A 145 22.55 -0.24 -18.07
N GLU A 146 21.77 0.38 -18.97
CA GLU A 146 22.32 1.12 -20.11
C GLU A 146 23.26 2.25 -19.69
N VAL A 147 22.86 3.05 -18.69
CA VAL A 147 23.71 4.12 -18.15
C VAL A 147 24.98 3.56 -17.50
N LYS A 148 24.87 2.42 -16.81
CA LYS A 148 26.02 1.72 -16.22
C LYS A 148 26.97 1.17 -17.29
N ASP A 149 26.46 0.70 -18.42
CA ASP A 149 27.29 0.22 -19.52
C ASP A 149 27.94 1.37 -20.30
N LYS A 150 27.26 2.51 -20.44
CA LYS A 150 27.88 3.76 -20.93
C LYS A 150 29.06 4.19 -20.05
N GLU A 151 28.92 4.14 -18.72
CA GLU A 151 30.03 4.43 -17.80
C GLU A 151 31.23 3.51 -18.03
N LYS A 152 30.99 2.20 -18.20
CA LYS A 152 32.07 1.24 -18.49
C LYS A 152 32.74 1.52 -19.84
N LEU A 153 31.95 1.87 -20.86
CA LEU A 153 32.46 2.18 -22.19
C LEU A 153 33.36 3.42 -22.14
N LEU A 154 32.96 4.49 -21.44
CA LEU A 154 33.77 5.69 -21.24
C LEU A 154 35.07 5.39 -20.50
N LYS A 155 35.04 4.55 -19.45
CA LYS A 155 36.26 4.11 -18.76
C LYS A 155 37.20 3.34 -19.68
N ARG A 156 36.68 2.55 -20.61
CA ARG A 156 37.48 1.83 -21.61
C ARG A 156 38.05 2.80 -22.65
N LYS A 157 37.24 3.74 -23.15
CA LYS A 157 37.66 4.81 -24.07
C LYS A 157 38.83 5.61 -23.48
N MET A 158 38.75 6.03 -22.22
CA MET A 158 39.83 6.71 -21.51
C MET A 158 41.15 5.92 -21.56
N ARG A 159 41.10 4.60 -21.28
CA ARG A 159 42.29 3.74 -21.32
C ARG A 159 42.84 3.60 -22.74
N ASN A 160 41.97 3.47 -23.73
CA ASN A 160 42.37 3.34 -25.13
C ASN A 160 43.01 4.64 -25.64
N GLU A 161 42.44 5.81 -25.36
CA GLU A 161 42.99 7.10 -25.78
C GLU A 161 44.38 7.36 -25.18
N VAL A 162 44.58 7.00 -23.91
CA VAL A 162 45.91 7.07 -23.28
C VAL A 162 46.89 6.13 -23.98
N ALA A 163 46.47 4.91 -24.32
CA ALA A 163 47.33 3.95 -25.04
C ALA A 163 47.68 4.41 -26.45
N GLU A 164 46.71 4.90 -27.22
CA GLU A 164 46.91 5.44 -28.57
C GLU A 164 47.86 6.65 -28.57
N ALA A 165 47.73 7.55 -27.58
CA ALA A 165 48.62 8.69 -27.44
C ALA A 165 50.08 8.27 -27.16
N ILE A 166 50.29 7.20 -26.38
CA ILE A 166 51.62 6.61 -26.15
C ILE A 166 52.17 6.01 -27.46
N ILE A 167 51.35 5.28 -28.21
CA ILE A 167 51.74 4.67 -29.50
C ILE A 167 52.13 5.76 -30.51
N ALA A 168 51.32 6.81 -30.63
CA ALA A 168 51.60 7.96 -31.51
C ALA A 168 52.90 8.69 -31.16
N LYS A 169 53.33 8.61 -29.89
CA LYS A 169 54.61 9.12 -29.40
C LYS A 169 55.75 8.10 -29.52
N ASN A 170 55.61 7.09 -30.37
CA ASN A 170 56.56 6.00 -30.59
C ASN A 170 56.90 5.21 -29.31
N GLY A 171 55.92 5.07 -28.40
CA GLY A 171 56.11 4.37 -27.12
C GLY A 171 56.75 5.21 -26.01
N VAL A 172 57.03 6.50 -26.26
CA VAL A 172 57.51 7.42 -25.22
C VAL A 172 56.37 7.71 -24.23
N PRO A 173 56.60 7.60 -22.91
CA PRO A 173 55.59 7.95 -21.91
C PRO A 173 55.07 9.38 -22.07
N LEU A 174 53.77 9.56 -21.85
CA LEU A 174 53.15 10.89 -21.81
C LEU A 174 53.69 11.69 -20.62
N SER A 175 53.84 13.00 -20.80
CA SER A 175 54.03 13.92 -19.68
C SER A 175 52.77 13.98 -18.83
N VAL A 176 52.92 14.40 -17.57
CA VAL A 176 51.79 14.54 -16.63
C VAL A 176 50.69 15.43 -17.22
N SER A 177 51.05 16.53 -17.88
CA SER A 177 50.06 17.45 -18.48
C SER A 177 49.28 16.85 -19.65
N GLU A 178 49.95 16.07 -20.51
CA GLU A 178 49.31 15.41 -21.68
C GLU A 178 48.35 14.30 -21.20
N HIS A 179 48.79 13.51 -20.22
CA HIS A 179 47.96 12.50 -19.59
C HIS A 179 46.73 13.13 -18.90
N ASP A 180 46.93 14.20 -18.13
CA ASP A 180 45.86 14.86 -17.40
C ASP A 180 44.84 15.53 -18.32
N ALA A 181 45.25 16.05 -19.48
CA ALA A 181 44.33 16.61 -20.47
C ALA A 181 43.33 15.55 -20.99
N ILE A 182 43.84 14.37 -21.40
CA ILE A 182 43.02 13.25 -21.90
C ILE A 182 42.09 12.74 -20.79
N VAL A 183 42.64 12.53 -19.59
CA VAL A 183 41.87 12.03 -18.45
C VAL A 183 40.81 13.02 -17.99
N SER A 184 41.09 14.33 -18.00
CA SER A 184 40.14 15.36 -17.55
C SER A 184 38.93 15.46 -18.48
N GLN A 185 39.13 15.34 -19.79
CA GLN A 185 38.04 15.35 -20.76
C GLN A 185 37.04 14.19 -20.52
N VAL A 186 37.54 12.96 -20.42
CA VAL A 186 36.68 11.78 -20.22
C VAL A 186 36.10 11.72 -18.79
N LYS A 187 36.82 12.24 -17.79
CA LYS A 187 36.27 12.38 -16.43
C LYS A 187 35.05 13.29 -16.38
N HIS A 188 35.01 14.35 -17.19
CA HIS A 188 33.84 15.21 -17.26
C HIS A 188 32.60 14.46 -17.79
N GLU A 189 32.76 13.66 -18.85
CA GLU A 189 31.69 12.81 -19.41
C GLU A 189 31.21 11.75 -18.39
N ILE A 190 32.14 11.12 -17.65
CA ILE A 190 31.79 10.16 -16.58
C ILE A 190 31.02 10.85 -15.45
N ALA A 191 31.40 12.08 -15.07
CA ALA A 191 30.70 12.83 -14.04
C ALA A 191 29.24 13.16 -14.44
N GLN A 192 28.99 13.46 -15.72
CA GLN A 192 27.63 13.65 -16.23
C GLN A 192 26.81 12.36 -16.15
N VAL A 193 27.37 11.23 -16.58
CA VAL A 193 26.73 9.90 -16.50
C VAL A 193 26.43 9.50 -15.04
N HIS A 194 27.34 9.81 -14.10
CA HIS A 194 27.11 9.60 -12.67
C HIS A 194 25.98 10.47 -12.11
N ALA A 195 25.88 11.72 -12.56
CA ALA A 195 24.77 12.59 -12.17
C ALA A 195 23.42 12.05 -12.68
N GLU A 196 23.36 11.60 -13.94
CA GLU A 196 22.17 10.94 -14.50
C GLU A 196 21.80 9.66 -13.72
N MET A 197 22.80 8.84 -13.36
CA MET A 197 22.59 7.62 -12.57
C MET A 197 22.03 7.92 -11.17
N LEU A 198 22.53 8.98 -10.51
CA LEU A 198 22.05 9.43 -9.20
C LEU A 198 20.61 9.93 -9.27
N GLU A 199 20.26 10.70 -10.31
CA GLU A 199 18.89 11.18 -10.50
C GLU A 199 17.91 10.04 -10.79
N MET A 200 18.27 9.08 -11.66
CA MET A 200 17.44 7.89 -11.88
C MET A 200 17.23 7.08 -10.59
N SER A 201 18.27 6.97 -9.76
CA SER A 201 18.20 6.28 -8.47
C SER A 201 17.31 7.01 -7.45
N ARG A 202 17.24 8.35 -7.52
CA ARG A 202 16.32 9.14 -6.69
C ARG A 202 14.87 8.98 -7.15
N ILE A 203 14.62 8.96 -8.45
CA ILE A 203 13.29 8.77 -9.03
C ILE A 203 12.75 7.37 -8.70
N SER A 204 13.58 6.33 -8.79
CA SER A 204 13.17 4.96 -8.45
C SER A 204 12.82 4.79 -6.97
N LYS A 205 13.56 5.42 -6.04
CA LYS A 205 13.23 5.45 -4.61
C LYS A 205 11.93 6.21 -4.30
N LYS A 206 11.56 7.18 -5.13
CA LYS A 206 10.28 7.91 -5.03
C LYS A 206 9.09 7.15 -5.63
N ARG A 207 9.32 6.09 -6.41
CA ARG A 207 8.25 5.22 -6.90
C ARG A 207 7.72 4.40 -5.72
N GLN A 208 6.75 5.00 -5.03
CA GLN A 208 5.99 4.38 -3.97
C GLN A 208 5.34 3.10 -4.50
N ARG A 209 5.48 1.99 -3.74
CA ARG A 209 4.73 0.74 -3.94
C ARG A 209 3.25 1.08 -4.17
N SER A 210 2.64 0.50 -5.19
CA SER A 210 1.21 0.66 -5.45
C SER A 210 0.42 0.26 -4.19
N ASP A 211 -0.59 1.05 -3.81
CA ASP A 211 -1.46 0.71 -2.67
C ASP A 211 -2.37 -0.49 -2.97
N ALA A 212 -2.46 -0.90 -4.23
CA ALA A 212 -3.09 -2.16 -4.64
C ALA A 212 -2.27 -3.40 -4.25
N VAL A 213 -0.98 -3.23 -3.90
CA VAL A 213 -0.17 -4.32 -3.34
C VAL A 213 -0.50 -4.43 -1.86
N ARG A 214 -0.82 -5.64 -1.40
CA ARG A 214 -1.14 -5.96 0.01
C ARG A 214 -0.24 -5.17 0.96
N THR A 215 -0.87 -4.39 1.85
CA THR A 215 -0.18 -3.69 2.92
C THR A 215 0.37 -4.74 3.88
N GLU A 216 1.66 -4.68 4.15
CA GLU A 216 2.30 -5.55 5.13
C GLU A 216 2.17 -4.91 6.51
N PRO A 217 1.87 -5.69 7.56
CA PRO A 217 1.92 -5.18 8.91
C PRO A 217 3.36 -4.75 9.23
N VAL A 218 3.50 -3.72 10.06
CA VAL A 218 4.83 -3.25 10.47
C VAL A 218 5.48 -4.27 11.38
N ILE A 219 4.69 -4.93 12.23
CA ILE A 219 5.10 -5.99 13.15
C ILE A 219 3.97 -7.00 13.28
N MET A 220 4.34 -8.28 13.30
CA MET A 220 3.58 -9.36 13.93
C MET A 220 4.41 -9.83 15.11
N ASP A 221 3.92 -9.68 16.33
CA ASP A 221 4.75 -9.90 17.53
C ASP A 221 4.75 -11.35 18.03
N GLY A 222 4.15 -12.28 17.27
CA GLY A 222 4.06 -13.70 17.61
C GLY A 222 3.04 -14.02 18.71
N HIS A 223 2.44 -13.01 19.35
CA HIS A 223 1.45 -13.16 20.42
C HIS A 223 0.02 -12.83 19.95
N GLY A 224 -0.26 -12.99 18.66
CA GLY A 224 -1.57 -12.64 18.08
C GLY A 224 -1.77 -11.14 17.82
N ARG A 225 -0.80 -10.27 18.16
CA ARG A 225 -0.89 -8.83 17.92
C ARG A 225 -0.18 -8.44 16.62
N THR A 226 -0.91 -7.69 15.81
CA THR A 226 -0.46 -7.19 14.51
C THR A 226 -0.60 -5.68 14.47
N PHE A 227 0.51 -5.00 14.21
CA PHE A 227 0.57 -3.53 14.16
C PHE A 227 0.57 -3.04 12.72
N TRP A 228 -0.38 -2.17 12.40
CA TRP A 228 -0.56 -1.58 11.08
C TRP A 228 -0.27 -0.09 11.15
N LYS A 229 0.65 0.41 10.31
CA LYS A 229 0.92 1.85 10.21
C LYS A 229 0.26 2.37 8.94
N LEU A 230 -0.86 3.05 9.13
CA LEU A 230 -1.65 3.61 8.04
C LEU A 230 -1.15 5.02 7.72
N LYS A 231 -1.03 5.33 6.43
CA LYS A 231 -0.74 6.70 5.98
C LYS A 231 -2.02 7.50 6.04
N ALA A 232 -2.06 8.57 6.81
CA ALA A 232 -3.18 9.50 6.82
C ALA A 232 -3.04 10.55 5.70
N TYR A 233 -4.12 10.84 4.98
CA TYR A 233 -4.14 11.93 4.01
C TYR A 233 -4.14 13.27 4.77
N LYS A 234 -2.95 13.90 4.85
CA LYS A 234 -2.67 15.15 5.58
C LYS A 234 -2.68 15.06 7.12
N GLY A 235 -2.21 13.96 7.68
CA GLY A 235 -2.03 13.80 9.13
C GLY A 235 -0.79 12.98 9.48
N GLU A 236 -0.49 12.91 10.76
CA GLU A 236 0.47 11.92 11.26
C GLU A 236 -0.08 10.51 11.00
N PRO A 237 0.79 9.56 10.62
CA PRO A 237 0.36 8.18 10.37
C PRO A 237 -0.25 7.58 11.65
N ASP A 238 -1.43 6.99 11.52
CA ASP A 238 -2.09 6.29 12.62
C ASP A 238 -1.56 4.86 12.73
N VAL A 239 -1.45 4.37 13.96
CA VAL A 239 -1.11 2.98 14.25
C VAL A 239 -2.38 2.27 14.72
N LEU A 240 -2.78 1.21 14.00
CA LEU A 240 -3.83 0.29 14.43
C LEU A 240 -3.20 -0.97 15.00
N LEU A 241 -3.72 -1.41 16.14
CA LEU A 241 -3.43 -2.73 16.68
C LEU A 241 -4.62 -3.65 16.38
N ARG A 242 -4.32 -4.75 15.68
CA ARG A 242 -5.20 -5.92 15.59
C ARG A 242 -4.71 -6.92 16.63
N ASP A 243 -5.50 -7.19 17.63
CA ASP A 243 -5.22 -8.15 18.69
C ASP A 243 -6.11 -9.38 18.51
N VAL A 244 -5.51 -10.52 18.21
CA VAL A 244 -6.20 -11.81 18.06
C VAL A 244 -5.92 -12.60 19.32
N ILE A 245 -6.88 -12.61 20.24
CA ILE A 245 -6.78 -13.35 21.49
C ILE A 245 -7.15 -14.80 21.20
N THR A 246 -6.15 -15.65 20.99
CA THR A 246 -6.30 -17.10 21.13
C THR A 246 -6.32 -17.43 22.62
N CYS A 247 -7.51 -17.43 23.23
CA CYS A 247 -7.74 -18.14 24.49
C CYS A 247 -8.14 -19.58 24.14
N ASP A 248 -8.13 -20.52 25.10
CA ASP A 248 -8.52 -21.93 24.92
C ASP A 248 -10.00 -22.14 24.49
N SER A 249 -10.68 -21.08 24.02
CA SER A 249 -11.97 -21.12 23.35
C SER A 249 -11.86 -21.65 21.93
N VAL A 250 -12.94 -22.26 21.45
CA VAL A 250 -13.07 -22.88 20.12
C VAL A 250 -12.82 -21.88 18.98
N GLU A 251 -12.92 -20.57 19.22
CA GLU A 251 -12.70 -19.51 18.23
C GLU A 251 -11.90 -18.34 18.80
N PRO A 252 -10.96 -17.74 18.03
CA PRO A 252 -10.16 -16.60 18.46
C PRO A 252 -10.95 -15.28 18.40
N GLU A 253 -10.89 -14.49 19.48
CA GLU A 253 -11.55 -13.18 19.54
C GLU A 253 -10.64 -12.10 18.92
N GLU A 254 -11.12 -11.40 17.89
CA GLU A 254 -10.37 -10.34 17.23
C GLU A 254 -10.84 -8.94 17.67
N LYS A 255 -9.89 -8.13 18.16
CA LYS A 255 -10.12 -6.74 18.60
C LYS A 255 -9.23 -5.76 17.82
N TRP A 256 -9.81 -4.64 17.41
CA TRP A 256 -9.08 -3.54 16.76
C TRP A 256 -9.03 -2.33 17.67
N LEU A 257 -7.83 -1.82 17.90
CA LEU A 257 -7.56 -0.72 18.82
C LEU A 257 -6.83 0.41 18.10
N VAL A 258 -7.27 1.64 18.37
CA VAL A 258 -6.61 2.88 17.98
C VAL A 258 -5.97 3.49 19.21
N PHE A 259 -4.72 3.93 19.08
CA PHE A 259 -4.02 4.55 20.20
C PHE A 259 -4.31 6.04 20.28
N ASP A 260 -4.51 6.53 21.50
CA ASP A 260 -4.54 7.95 21.83
C ASP A 260 -3.19 8.62 21.53
N ALA A 261 -3.16 9.96 21.49
CA ALA A 261 -1.97 10.72 21.13
C ALA A 261 -0.76 10.45 22.05
N GLU A 262 -1.02 10.12 23.31
CA GLU A 262 0.00 9.87 24.33
C GLU A 262 0.65 8.49 24.12
N LYS A 263 -0.15 7.44 23.89
CA LYS A 263 0.34 6.08 23.63
C LYS A 263 0.96 5.90 22.26
N LYS A 264 0.62 6.75 21.28
CA LYS A 264 1.23 6.72 19.93
C LYS A 264 2.75 6.81 19.98
N GLN A 265 3.32 7.70 20.80
CA GLN A 265 4.79 7.84 20.90
C GLN A 265 5.46 6.63 21.54
N GLU A 266 4.81 6.01 22.52
CA GLU A 266 5.31 4.80 23.16
C GLU A 266 5.32 3.63 22.19
N ILE A 267 4.29 3.52 21.37
CA ILE A 267 4.14 2.44 20.39
C ILE A 267 5.06 2.64 19.20
N ASP A 268 5.26 3.86 18.72
CA ASP A 268 6.25 4.12 17.69
C ASP A 268 7.68 3.79 18.18
N ARG A 269 7.97 4.02 19.47
CA ARG A 269 9.23 3.57 20.11
C ARG A 269 9.32 2.06 20.19
N TYR A 270 8.28 1.38 20.64
CA TYR A 270 8.20 -0.08 20.67
C TYR A 270 8.40 -0.69 19.27
N ILE A 271 7.66 -0.20 18.27
CA ILE A 271 7.76 -0.65 16.89
C ILE A 271 9.19 -0.47 16.36
N SER A 272 9.78 0.70 16.60
CA SER A 272 11.15 1.00 16.19
C SER A 272 12.17 0.05 16.84
N SER A 273 11.95 -0.32 18.11
CA SER A 273 12.84 -1.23 18.84
C SER A 273 12.79 -2.66 18.29
N VAL A 274 11.59 -3.17 17.98
CA VAL A 274 11.39 -4.52 17.46
C VAL A 274 11.94 -4.63 16.04
N VAL A 275 11.63 -3.67 15.16
CA VAL A 275 12.15 -3.66 13.77
C VAL A 275 13.69 -3.61 13.75
N ARG A 276 14.32 -2.89 14.69
CA ARG A 276 15.78 -2.88 14.84
C ARG A 276 16.32 -4.26 15.23
N ARG A 277 15.70 -4.92 16.21
CA ARG A 277 16.08 -6.27 16.63
C ARG A 277 15.94 -7.30 15.50
N SER A 278 14.85 -7.25 14.74
CA SER A 278 14.62 -8.17 13.60
C SER A 278 15.62 -7.97 12.45
N LYS A 279 16.13 -6.74 12.25
CA LYS A 279 17.19 -6.47 11.26
C LYS A 279 18.56 -7.00 11.71
N ILE A 280 18.85 -6.94 13.00
CA ILE A 280 20.11 -7.47 13.56
C ILE A 280 20.16 -9.00 13.43
N VAL A 281 19.05 -9.69 13.71
CA VAL A 281 18.94 -11.16 13.55
C VAL A 281 19.09 -11.60 12.08
N LYS A 282 18.68 -10.77 11.11
CA LYS A 282 18.91 -11.06 9.68
C LYS A 282 20.35 -10.82 9.21
N ILE A 283 21.13 -10.00 9.91
CA ILE A 283 22.53 -9.69 9.55
C ILE A 283 23.49 -10.69 10.19
N TYR A 284 23.13 -11.25 11.34
CA TYR A 284 23.86 -12.33 12.00
C TYR A 284 22.88 -13.48 12.29
N PRO A 285 22.71 -14.45 11.36
CA PRO A 285 22.10 -15.70 11.76
C PRO A 285 23.01 -16.31 12.83
N CYS A 286 22.49 -16.50 14.05
CA CYS A 286 23.15 -17.35 15.03
C CYS A 286 23.35 -18.72 14.37
N THR A 287 24.59 -19.05 14.06
CA THR A 287 25.01 -20.41 13.77
C THR A 287 25.08 -21.15 15.09
N ASP A 288 24.14 -22.07 15.31
CA ASP A 288 24.33 -23.18 16.25
C ASP A 288 25.38 -24.15 15.69
#